data_AF-A0A945KG66-F1
#
_entry.id   AF-A0A945KG66-F1
#
_cell.length_a   1.000
_cell.length_b   1.000
_cell.length_c   1.000
_cell.angle_alpha   90.00
_cell.angle_beta   90.00
_cell.angle_gamma   90.00
#
_symmetry.space_group_name_H-M   'P 1'
#
loop_
_entity.id
_entity.type
_entity.pdbx_description
1 polymer ?
#
loop_
_entity_poly.entity_id
_entity_poly.type
_entity_poly.pdbx_seq_one_letter_code
_entity_poly.pdbx_strand_id
1 'polypeptide(L)'
;METPPNRSGQKAKATESPRGQSFQSAPSNSSAQTAAAQSKATPTPSSALAEDGVSLFVHFPYCASKCKYCDFNSWAHQGEDFRPYLETVLLEAAKRADNLRPQTVFIGGGTPSLMGDDNLRFFLDSLNEITHFRNSAAEVSIEANPESFTDAFATAAIESGCNRLSLGVQSFQPNILQAYDRVHSADEAKRAFYSARKAGFSRINLDFIYAFPGQDPK
;
A
#
# COMPACT_ATOMS: atom_id res chain seq x y z
N MET A 1 -27.45 -26.68 -37.22
CA MET A 1 -26.58 -25.50 -37.06
C MET A 1 -27.21 -24.38 -37.86
N GLU A 2 -28.06 -23.58 -37.22
CA GLU A 2 -28.70 -22.43 -37.85
C GLU A 2 -28.29 -21.19 -37.08
N THR A 3 -27.59 -20.32 -37.78
CA THR A 3 -27.03 -19.05 -37.31
C THR A 3 -28.15 -18.00 -37.26
N PRO A 4 -28.38 -17.31 -36.13
CA PRO A 4 -29.27 -16.17 -36.11
C PRO A 4 -28.58 -14.90 -36.68
N PRO A 5 -29.37 -13.96 -37.25
CA PRO A 5 -28.84 -12.88 -38.07
C PRO A 5 -28.30 -11.69 -37.28
N ASN A 6 -27.27 -11.10 -37.88
CA ASN A 6 -26.61 -9.83 -37.57
C ASN A 6 -27.63 -8.67 -37.55
N ARG A 7 -27.75 -7.96 -36.42
CA ARG A 7 -28.44 -6.66 -36.33
C ARG A 7 -27.42 -5.55 -36.20
N SER A 8 -27.24 -4.86 -37.31
CA SER A 8 -26.58 -3.58 -37.45
C SER A 8 -27.34 -2.45 -36.76
N GLY A 9 -26.59 -1.54 -36.13
CA GLY A 9 -26.86 -0.10 -36.17
C GLY A 9 -28.02 0.43 -35.33
N GLN A 10 -27.75 0.79 -34.08
CA GLN A 10 -28.40 1.94 -33.45
C GLN A 10 -27.35 2.90 -32.92
N LYS A 11 -27.23 4.05 -33.59
CA LYS A 11 -26.49 5.22 -33.12
C LYS A 11 -27.22 5.79 -31.91
N ALA A 12 -26.59 5.76 -30.74
CA ALA A 12 -27.06 6.50 -29.57
C ALA A 12 -26.86 8.00 -29.81
N LYS A 13 -27.93 8.77 -29.66
CA LYS A 13 -27.94 10.24 -29.67
C LYS A 13 -27.13 10.76 -28.48
N ALA A 14 -26.16 11.62 -28.75
CA ALA A 14 -25.54 12.47 -27.74
C ALA A 14 -26.57 13.48 -27.23
N THR A 15 -26.82 13.48 -25.92
CA THR A 15 -27.60 14.50 -25.23
C THR A 15 -26.65 15.59 -24.75
N GLU A 16 -26.84 16.79 -25.26
CA GLU A 16 -26.14 18.02 -24.90
C GLU A 16 -26.44 18.41 -23.43
N SER A 17 -25.40 18.85 -22.73
CA SER A 17 -25.46 19.40 -21.38
C SER A 17 -25.69 20.92 -21.44
N PRO A 18 -26.72 21.48 -20.77
CA PRO A 18 -26.93 22.92 -20.77
C PRO A 18 -25.97 23.61 -19.78
N ARG A 19 -25.06 24.41 -20.35
CA ARG A 19 -24.28 25.43 -19.64
C ARG A 19 -25.20 26.51 -19.06
N GLY A 20 -24.84 26.98 -17.87
CA GLY A 20 -25.06 28.37 -17.47
C GLY A 20 -26.03 28.57 -16.30
N GLN A 21 -25.48 28.69 -15.09
CA GLN A 21 -26.07 29.56 -14.08
C GLN A 21 -24.98 30.45 -13.45
N SER A 22 -25.21 31.74 -13.62
CA SER A 22 -24.43 32.88 -13.16
C SER A 22 -24.46 33.00 -11.64
N PHE A 23 -23.29 33.02 -11.00
CA PHE A 23 -23.16 33.45 -9.61
C PHE A 23 -23.13 34.98 -9.55
N GLN A 24 -24.03 35.55 -8.74
CA GLN A 24 -24.14 36.97 -8.47
C GLN A 24 -22.98 37.47 -7.61
N SER A 25 -22.47 38.65 -7.94
CA SER A 25 -21.37 39.34 -7.29
C SER A 25 -21.79 40.04 -5.99
N ALA A 26 -21.00 39.85 -4.93
CA ALA A 26 -21.10 40.58 -3.66
C ALA A 26 -20.33 41.92 -3.72
N PRO A 27 -20.72 42.94 -2.94
CA PRO A 27 -20.21 44.31 -3.07
C PRO A 27 -18.80 44.49 -2.51
N SER A 28 -18.05 45.38 -3.17
CA SER A 28 -16.70 45.80 -2.84
C SER A 28 -16.67 46.80 -1.70
N ASN A 29 -16.01 46.44 -0.58
CA ASN A 29 -15.55 47.42 0.39
C ASN A 29 -14.04 47.64 0.23
N SER A 30 -13.72 48.86 -0.20
CA SER A 30 -12.39 49.45 -0.28
C SER A 30 -11.97 49.96 1.09
N SER A 31 -10.88 49.43 1.62
CA SER A 31 -10.06 50.13 2.61
C SER A 31 -8.61 49.86 2.31
N ALA A 32 -7.94 50.86 1.73
CA ALA A 32 -6.53 50.89 1.49
C ALA A 32 -5.76 50.76 2.81
N GLN A 33 -4.95 49.72 2.94
CA GLN A 33 -3.89 49.64 3.94
C GLN A 33 -2.57 49.43 3.20
N THR A 34 -1.64 50.32 3.51
CA THR A 34 -0.31 50.47 2.95
C THR A 34 0.54 49.21 3.15
N ALA A 35 1.00 48.61 2.06
CA ALA A 35 1.90 47.46 2.07
C ALA A 35 3.31 47.91 2.48
N ALA A 36 3.68 47.66 3.74
CA ALA A 36 5.09 47.58 4.12
C ALA A 36 5.63 46.23 3.60
N ALA A 37 6.57 46.29 2.66
CA ALA A 37 7.24 45.11 2.10
C ALA A 37 8.06 44.42 3.20
N GLN A 38 7.49 43.40 3.82
CA GLN A 38 8.22 42.43 4.63
C GLN A 38 8.82 41.41 3.68
N SER A 39 10.16 41.35 3.62
CA SER A 39 10.86 40.29 2.90
C SER A 39 10.43 38.95 3.50
N LYS A 40 9.72 38.14 2.72
CA LYS A 40 9.46 36.75 3.07
C LYS A 40 10.81 36.04 3.02
N ALA A 41 11.45 35.89 4.18
CA ALA A 41 12.51 34.92 4.34
C ALA A 41 11.94 33.55 3.95
N THR A 42 12.49 32.96 2.90
CA THR A 42 12.26 31.56 2.57
C THR A 42 12.56 30.75 3.83
N PRO A 43 11.66 29.89 4.32
CA PRO A 43 11.99 29.05 5.47
C PRO A 43 13.14 28.15 5.06
N THR A 44 14.32 28.43 5.59
CA THR A 44 15.45 27.51 5.57
C THR A 44 14.96 26.23 6.25
N PRO A 45 15.06 25.04 5.60
CA PRO A 45 14.68 23.81 6.26
C PRO A 45 15.48 23.71 7.56
N SER A 46 14.76 23.75 8.67
CA SER A 46 15.35 23.64 10.00
C SER A 46 16.14 22.33 10.04
N SER A 47 17.44 22.43 10.27
CA SER A 47 18.38 21.32 10.38
C SER A 47 18.17 20.49 11.66
N ALA A 48 16.94 20.42 12.17
CA ALA A 48 16.56 19.79 13.42
C ALA A 48 15.72 18.50 13.22
N LEU A 49 15.84 17.84 12.06
CA LEU A 49 15.28 16.49 11.82
C LEU A 49 16.37 15.42 11.66
N ALA A 50 17.63 15.72 11.99
CA ALA A 50 18.79 14.88 11.68
C ALA A 50 19.54 14.40 12.93
N GLU A 51 18.82 14.06 14.00
CA GLU A 51 19.37 13.23 15.10
C GLU A 51 18.89 11.76 14.98
N ASP A 52 17.81 11.51 14.24
CA ASP A 52 17.27 10.17 13.96
C ASP A 52 17.50 9.83 12.47
N GLY A 53 18.11 8.67 12.19
CA GLY A 53 18.50 8.31 10.82
C GLY A 53 17.35 8.13 9.83
N VAL A 54 17.67 7.90 8.56
CA VAL A 54 16.69 7.89 7.44
C VAL A 54 15.82 6.63 7.45
N SER A 55 14.56 6.75 7.05
CA SER A 55 13.64 5.63 6.83
C SER A 55 13.44 5.35 5.33
N LEU A 56 13.32 4.08 4.96
CA LEU A 56 13.05 3.63 3.59
C LEU A 56 11.66 3.00 3.49
N PHE A 57 10.82 3.55 2.61
CA PHE A 57 9.53 2.95 2.25
C PHE A 57 9.59 2.41 0.82
N VAL A 58 9.12 1.17 0.64
CA VAL A 58 8.94 0.53 -0.66
C VAL A 58 7.46 0.24 -0.85
N HIS A 59 6.89 0.82 -1.90
CA HIS A 59 5.52 0.55 -2.32
C HIS A 59 5.49 -0.72 -3.17
N PHE A 60 4.54 -1.62 -2.91
CA PHE A 60 4.21 -2.77 -3.77
C PHE A 60 2.72 -2.70 -4.11
N PRO A 61 2.32 -2.36 -5.36
CA PRO A 61 0.97 -1.89 -5.65
C PRO A 61 -0.05 -2.99 -5.97
N TYR A 62 0.30 -4.28 -5.83
CA TYR A 62 -0.57 -5.38 -6.29
C TYR A 62 -1.33 -6.05 -5.14
N CYS A 63 -2.59 -6.39 -5.39
CA CYS A 63 -3.47 -7.16 -4.51
C CYS A 63 -4.10 -8.32 -5.27
N ALA A 64 -4.54 -9.37 -4.56
CA ALA A 64 -5.32 -10.47 -5.15
C ALA A 64 -6.65 -9.97 -5.75
N SER A 65 -7.29 -9.04 -5.03
CA SER A 65 -8.49 -8.32 -5.47
C SER A 65 -8.50 -6.92 -4.83
N LYS A 66 -9.30 -6.00 -5.37
CA LYS A 66 -9.50 -4.68 -4.76
C LYS A 66 -10.65 -4.76 -3.75
N CYS A 67 -10.36 -4.58 -2.46
CA CYS A 67 -11.39 -4.55 -1.43
C CYS A 67 -12.29 -3.31 -1.59
N LYS A 68 -13.59 -3.44 -1.31
CA LYS A 68 -14.58 -2.35 -1.46
C LYS A 68 -14.31 -1.12 -0.62
N TYR A 69 -13.62 -1.27 0.52
CA TYR A 69 -13.28 -0.17 1.41
C TYR A 69 -11.94 0.49 1.06
N CYS A 70 -11.13 -0.11 0.17
CA CYS A 70 -9.73 0.24 0.02
C CYS A 70 -9.54 1.45 -0.90
N ASP A 71 -8.99 2.54 -0.34
CA ASP A 71 -8.58 3.75 -1.07
C ASP A 71 -7.07 3.82 -1.32
N PHE A 72 -6.30 2.83 -0.85
CA PHE A 72 -4.86 2.77 -1.11
C PHE A 72 -4.55 2.70 -2.61
N ASN A 73 -3.37 3.20 -2.98
CA ASN A 73 -2.84 3.10 -4.33
C ASN A 73 -2.43 1.65 -4.64
N SER A 74 -3.42 0.82 -4.96
CA SER A 74 -3.24 -0.59 -5.26
C SER A 74 -4.22 -1.08 -6.32
N TRP A 75 -3.81 -2.14 -7.01
CA TRP A 75 -4.44 -2.69 -8.20
C TRP A 75 -4.62 -4.20 -8.03
N ALA A 76 -5.76 -4.74 -8.50
CA ALA A 76 -5.92 -6.18 -8.58
C ALA A 76 -4.97 -6.72 -9.66
N HIS A 77 -4.13 -7.68 -9.31
CA HIS A 77 -3.28 -8.37 -10.28
C HIS A 77 -4.13 -9.22 -11.22
N GLN A 78 -3.70 -9.38 -12.46
CA GLN A 78 -4.33 -10.20 -13.51
C GLN A 78 -3.45 -11.37 -13.95
N GLY A 79 -2.56 -11.84 -13.06
CA GLY A 79 -1.64 -12.95 -13.32
C GLY A 79 -0.29 -12.52 -13.89
N GLU A 80 0.09 -11.25 -13.69
CA GLU A 80 1.40 -10.74 -14.07
C GLU A 80 2.52 -11.40 -13.27
N ASP A 81 3.69 -11.52 -13.89
CA ASP A 81 4.93 -11.76 -13.17
C ASP A 81 5.34 -10.47 -12.43
N PHE A 82 5.62 -10.58 -11.13
CA PHE A 82 6.04 -9.44 -10.31
C PHE A 82 7.53 -9.12 -10.45
N ARG A 83 8.36 -10.04 -10.99
CA ARG A 83 9.81 -9.86 -11.11
C ARG A 83 10.19 -8.56 -11.84
N PRO A 84 9.62 -8.21 -13.01
CA PRO A 84 9.98 -6.97 -13.71
C PRO A 84 9.67 -5.69 -12.92
N TYR A 85 8.59 -5.69 -12.14
CA TYR A 85 8.26 -4.58 -11.25
C TYR A 85 9.34 -4.42 -10.17
N LEU A 86 9.70 -5.52 -9.51
CA LEU A 86 10.71 -5.53 -8.46
C LEU A 86 12.09 -5.09 -8.98
N GLU A 87 12.50 -5.56 -10.15
CA GLU A 87 13.72 -5.10 -10.84
C GLU A 87 13.69 -3.60 -11.12
N THR A 88 12.55 -3.07 -11.56
CA THR A 88 12.39 -1.63 -11.81
C THR A 88 12.55 -0.81 -10.53
N VAL A 89 11.98 -1.28 -9.40
CA VAL A 89 12.16 -0.65 -8.09
C VAL A 89 13.64 -0.69 -7.66
N LEU A 90 14.34 -1.79 -7.90
CA LEU A 90 15.78 -1.90 -7.60
C LEU A 90 16.62 -0.94 -8.45
N LEU A 91 16.28 -0.73 -9.72
CA LEU A 91 16.93 0.27 -10.58
C LEU A 91 16.71 1.70 -10.06
N GLU A 92 15.55 2.00 -9.48
CA GLU A 92 15.32 3.27 -8.81
C GLU A 92 16.14 3.38 -7.52
N ALA A 93 16.14 2.32 -6.69
CA ALA A 93 16.91 2.27 -5.45
C ALA A 93 18.41 2.49 -5.70
N ALA A 94 18.98 1.87 -6.73
CA ALA A 94 20.38 2.07 -7.11
C ALA A 94 20.73 3.53 -7.48
N LYS A 95 19.73 4.33 -7.91
CA LYS A 95 19.92 5.75 -8.25
C LYS A 95 19.66 6.68 -7.08
N ARG A 96 18.81 6.28 -6.13
CA ARG A 96 18.24 7.18 -5.10
C ARG A 96 18.56 6.79 -3.67
N ALA A 97 18.91 5.54 -3.43
CA ALA A 97 19.09 4.94 -2.12
C ALA A 97 20.39 4.11 -2.01
N ASP A 98 21.33 4.29 -2.94
CA ASP A 98 22.65 3.67 -2.87
C ASP A 98 23.35 4.06 -1.57
N ASN A 99 23.83 3.05 -0.84
CA ASN A 99 24.49 3.18 0.46
C ASN A 99 23.69 3.99 1.51
N LEU A 100 22.35 4.00 1.42
CA LEU A 100 21.48 4.82 2.27
C LEU A 100 21.56 4.48 3.76
N ARG A 101 21.74 3.20 4.11
CA ARG A 101 21.79 2.66 5.49
C ARG A 101 20.60 3.11 6.37
N PRO A 102 19.35 2.84 5.92
CA PRO A 102 18.18 3.32 6.64
C PRO A 102 18.02 2.65 8.02
N GLN A 103 17.52 3.40 8.99
CA GLN A 103 17.22 2.92 10.35
C GLN A 103 15.92 2.12 10.40
N THR A 104 15.01 2.35 9.44
CA THR A 104 13.81 1.54 9.27
C THR A 104 13.54 1.26 7.79
N VAL A 105 13.00 0.09 7.51
CA VAL A 105 12.50 -0.30 6.18
C VAL A 105 11.06 -0.74 6.31
N PHE A 106 10.19 -0.24 5.44
CA PHE A 106 8.79 -0.65 5.38
C PHE A 106 8.40 -1.03 3.96
N ILE A 107 7.83 -2.22 3.80
CA ILE A 107 7.35 -2.75 2.52
C ILE A 107 5.85 -2.92 2.64
N GLY A 108 5.08 -2.13 1.88
CA GLY A 108 3.62 -2.11 1.97
C GLY A 108 2.93 -1.57 0.73
N GLY A 109 1.66 -1.23 0.88
CA GLY A 109 0.84 -0.61 -0.17
C GLY A 109 -0.35 -1.49 -0.57
N GLY A 110 -0.10 -2.40 -1.51
CA GLY A 110 -1.05 -3.44 -1.89
C GLY A 110 -0.94 -4.63 -0.95
N THR A 111 -0.33 -5.72 -1.42
CA THR A 111 -0.17 -6.94 -0.63
C THR A 111 1.20 -7.54 -0.92
N PRO A 112 2.28 -7.08 -0.24
CA PRO A 112 3.63 -7.58 -0.47
C PRO A 112 3.75 -9.11 -0.37
N SER A 113 2.99 -9.76 0.52
CA SER A 113 2.97 -11.23 0.60
C SER A 113 2.52 -11.94 -0.67
N LEU A 114 1.83 -11.25 -1.58
CA LEU A 114 1.43 -11.79 -2.88
C LEU A 114 2.62 -12.05 -3.80
N MET A 115 3.77 -11.40 -3.58
CA MET A 115 4.93 -11.58 -4.46
C MET A 115 5.50 -13.01 -4.42
N GLY A 116 5.27 -13.75 -3.33
CA GLY A 116 5.84 -15.07 -3.10
C GLY A 116 7.26 -15.02 -2.53
N ASP A 117 7.71 -16.14 -1.97
CA ASP A 117 8.98 -16.25 -1.24
C ASP A 117 10.21 -16.08 -2.13
N ASP A 118 10.21 -16.63 -3.34
CA ASP A 118 11.32 -16.48 -4.29
C ASP A 118 11.51 -15.01 -4.74
N ASN A 119 10.40 -14.29 -4.94
CA ASN A 119 10.46 -12.88 -5.28
C ASN A 119 10.92 -12.03 -4.10
N LEU A 120 10.43 -12.35 -2.89
CA LEU A 120 10.81 -11.66 -1.67
C LEU A 120 12.31 -11.76 -1.39
N ARG A 121 12.87 -12.98 -1.46
CA ARG A 121 14.30 -13.23 -1.22
C ARG A 121 15.15 -12.39 -2.17
N PHE A 122 14.92 -12.56 -3.47
CA PHE A 122 15.60 -11.76 -4.49
C PHE A 122 15.49 -10.27 -4.20
N PHE A 123 14.28 -9.77 -3.94
CA PHE A 123 14.07 -8.34 -3.80
C PHE A 123 14.81 -7.78 -2.58
N LEU A 124 14.68 -8.44 -1.43
CA LEU A 124 15.31 -7.98 -0.20
C LEU A 124 16.83 -8.18 -0.18
N ASP A 125 17.34 -9.25 -0.80
CA ASP A 125 18.78 -9.46 -0.96
C ASP A 125 19.38 -8.35 -1.83
N SER A 126 18.82 -8.11 -3.02
CA SER A 126 19.28 -7.04 -3.91
C SER A 126 19.09 -5.64 -3.31
N LEU A 127 17.97 -5.39 -2.61
CA LEU A 127 17.76 -4.12 -1.93
C LEU A 127 18.79 -3.91 -0.81
N ASN A 128 19.18 -4.98 -0.11
CA ASN A 128 20.23 -4.91 0.91
C ASN A 128 21.62 -4.67 0.30
N GLU A 129 21.92 -5.25 -0.85
CA GLU A 129 23.18 -4.98 -1.56
C GLU A 129 23.33 -3.50 -1.91
N ILE A 130 22.24 -2.85 -2.32
CA ILE A 130 22.20 -1.42 -2.67
C ILE A 130 22.23 -0.54 -1.42
N THR A 131 21.36 -0.82 -0.43
CA THR A 131 21.07 0.14 0.65
C THR A 131 21.81 -0.17 1.95
N HIS A 132 22.32 -1.39 2.12
CA HIS A 132 22.87 -1.93 3.36
C HIS A 132 21.93 -1.85 4.57
N PHE A 133 20.61 -1.96 4.35
CA PHE A 133 19.62 -1.84 5.42
C PHE A 133 19.79 -2.92 6.49
N ARG A 134 20.23 -4.14 6.18
CA ARG A 134 20.38 -5.20 7.21
C ARG A 134 21.45 -4.87 8.25
N ASN A 135 22.39 -3.99 7.91
CA ASN A 135 23.46 -3.57 8.81
C ASN A 135 23.07 -2.37 9.69
N SER A 136 21.94 -1.73 9.41
CA SER A 136 21.58 -0.41 9.97
C SER A 136 20.16 -0.34 10.51
N ALA A 137 19.22 -1.10 9.94
CA ALA A 137 17.81 -1.01 10.28
C ALA A 137 17.50 -1.74 11.59
N ALA A 138 16.93 -1.02 12.55
CA ALA A 138 16.38 -1.61 13.78
C ALA A 138 15.00 -2.26 13.55
N GLU A 139 14.29 -1.80 12.51
CA GLU A 139 13.01 -2.35 12.09
C GLU A 139 12.93 -2.54 10.57
N VAL A 140 12.52 -3.75 10.18
CA VAL A 140 12.18 -4.11 8.81
C VAL A 140 10.78 -4.70 8.84
N SER A 141 9.81 -3.88 8.43
CA SER A 141 8.39 -4.16 8.44
C SER A 141 7.92 -4.61 7.06
N ILE A 142 7.07 -5.64 7.01
CA ILE A 142 6.38 -6.06 5.79
C ILE A 142 4.88 -6.22 6.04
N GLU A 143 4.06 -5.77 5.09
CA GLU A 143 2.62 -6.02 5.08
C GLU A 143 2.28 -7.37 4.42
N ALA A 144 1.25 -8.02 4.93
CA ALA A 144 0.73 -9.26 4.38
C ALA A 144 -0.78 -9.37 4.53
N ASN A 145 -1.38 -10.22 3.71
CA ASN A 145 -2.74 -10.71 3.92
C ASN A 145 -2.73 -12.22 4.24
N PRO A 146 -3.71 -12.75 4.98
CA PRO A 146 -3.71 -14.15 5.40
C PRO A 146 -3.71 -15.18 4.27
N GLU A 147 -4.36 -14.89 3.13
CA GLU A 147 -4.45 -15.80 1.98
C GLU A 147 -3.10 -15.99 1.25
N SER A 148 -2.22 -14.99 1.30
CA SER A 148 -0.91 -15.01 0.63
C SER A 148 0.25 -15.21 1.59
N PHE A 149 0.00 -15.28 2.90
CA PHE A 149 1.03 -15.51 3.90
C PHE A 149 1.16 -17.02 4.22
N THR A 150 2.14 -17.66 3.59
CA THR A 150 2.47 -19.09 3.76
C THR A 150 3.62 -19.29 4.75
N ASP A 151 3.84 -20.53 5.22
CA ASP A 151 5.00 -20.88 6.06
C ASP A 151 6.33 -20.59 5.32
N ALA A 152 6.38 -20.83 4.01
CA ALA A 152 7.54 -20.56 3.16
C ALA A 152 7.82 -19.06 3.08
N PHE A 153 6.78 -18.24 2.84
CA PHE A 153 6.89 -16.79 2.84
C PHE A 153 7.35 -16.24 4.19
N ALA A 154 6.77 -16.74 5.29
CA ALA A 154 7.15 -16.33 6.65
C ALA A 154 8.64 -16.61 6.93
N THR A 155 9.12 -17.79 6.54
CA THR A 155 10.54 -18.19 6.68
C THR A 155 11.43 -17.29 5.83
N ALA A 156 11.07 -17.09 4.56
CA ALA A 156 11.80 -16.22 3.64
C ALA A 156 11.89 -14.78 4.14
N ALA A 157 10.83 -14.24 4.72
CA ALA A 157 10.82 -12.89 5.27
C ALA A 157 11.82 -12.74 6.43
N ILE A 158 11.81 -13.67 7.39
CA ILE A 158 12.73 -13.67 8.53
C ILE A 158 14.19 -13.79 8.06
N GLU A 159 14.47 -14.75 7.18
CA GLU A 159 15.81 -14.95 6.62
C GLU A 159 16.30 -13.75 5.80
N SER A 160 15.36 -13.02 5.18
CA SER A 160 15.67 -11.80 4.43
C SER A 160 15.79 -10.54 5.31
N GLY A 161 15.68 -10.67 6.63
CA GLY A 161 15.90 -9.60 7.60
C GLY A 161 14.63 -8.89 8.10
N CYS A 162 13.43 -9.31 7.67
CA CYS A 162 12.18 -8.78 8.23
C CYS A 162 12.05 -9.18 9.69
N ASN A 163 11.60 -8.25 10.53
CA ASN A 163 11.45 -8.48 11.98
C ASN A 163 10.18 -7.84 12.56
N ARG A 164 9.31 -7.28 11.70
CA ARG A 164 7.96 -6.85 12.03
C ARG A 164 6.99 -7.19 10.89
N LEU A 165 5.81 -7.67 11.24
CA LEU A 165 4.74 -8.03 10.31
C LEU A 165 3.50 -7.16 10.59
N SER A 166 2.85 -6.64 9.54
CA SER A 166 1.48 -6.14 9.61
C SER A 166 0.57 -7.08 8.82
N LEU A 167 -0.45 -7.67 9.47
CA LEU A 167 -1.35 -8.62 8.85
C LEU A 167 -2.76 -8.03 8.73
N GLY A 168 -3.23 -7.90 7.49
CA GLY A 168 -4.55 -7.35 7.17
C GLY A 168 -5.70 -8.29 7.52
N VAL A 169 -6.13 -8.36 8.79
CA VAL A 169 -7.20 -9.26 9.25
C VAL A 169 -8.59 -8.69 8.98
N GLN A 170 -8.76 -7.41 9.30
CA GLN A 170 -9.95 -6.56 9.17
C GLN A 170 -11.13 -6.96 10.04
N SER A 171 -11.52 -8.24 10.02
CA SER A 171 -12.59 -8.79 10.84
C SER A 171 -12.42 -10.29 11.01
N PHE A 172 -12.99 -10.85 12.09
CA PHE A 172 -13.18 -12.29 12.24
C PHE A 172 -14.61 -12.73 11.88
N GLN A 173 -15.50 -11.81 11.52
CA GLN A 173 -16.88 -12.11 11.17
C GLN A 173 -17.00 -12.40 9.66
N PRO A 174 -17.46 -13.60 9.24
CA PRO A 174 -17.50 -13.98 7.83
C PRO A 174 -18.36 -13.06 6.95
N ASN A 175 -19.49 -12.58 7.46
CA ASN A 175 -20.38 -11.64 6.76
C ASN A 175 -19.70 -10.29 6.49
N ILE A 176 -18.89 -9.80 7.42
CA ILE A 176 -18.14 -8.54 7.25
C ILE A 176 -17.03 -8.73 6.22
N LEU A 177 -16.26 -9.83 6.33
CA LEU A 177 -15.19 -10.14 5.36
C LEU A 177 -15.75 -10.25 3.94
N GLN A 178 -16.87 -10.96 3.77
CA GLN A 178 -17.55 -11.06 2.48
C GLN A 178 -18.01 -9.69 1.96
N ALA A 179 -18.58 -8.84 2.82
CA ALA A 179 -19.03 -7.51 2.42
C ALA A 179 -17.88 -6.60 1.98
N TYR A 180 -16.67 -6.82 2.51
CA TYR A 180 -15.45 -6.13 2.13
C TYR A 180 -14.74 -6.71 0.89
N ASP A 181 -15.26 -7.79 0.31
CA ASP A 181 -14.59 -8.59 -0.73
C ASP A 181 -13.21 -9.10 -0.27
N ARG A 182 -13.07 -9.40 1.03
CA ARG A 182 -11.90 -10.12 1.55
C ARG A 182 -12.03 -11.60 1.18
N VAL A 183 -10.96 -12.16 0.64
CA VAL A 183 -10.92 -13.55 0.18
C VAL A 183 -10.54 -14.54 1.28
N HIS A 184 -9.95 -14.06 2.38
CA HIS A 184 -9.55 -14.90 3.51
C HIS A 184 -10.68 -15.10 4.53
N SER A 185 -10.55 -16.17 5.31
CA SER A 185 -11.38 -16.51 6.46
C SER A 185 -10.71 -16.19 7.79
N ALA A 186 -11.49 -16.16 8.88
CA ALA A 186 -10.98 -15.99 10.24
C ALA A 186 -9.93 -17.07 10.62
N ASP A 187 -10.10 -18.30 10.14
CA ASP A 187 -9.17 -19.38 10.44
C ASP A 187 -7.86 -19.25 9.64
N GLU A 188 -7.92 -18.73 8.41
CA GLU A 188 -6.70 -18.37 7.67
C GLU A 188 -5.94 -17.24 8.35
N ALA A 189 -6.64 -16.24 8.92
CA ALA A 189 -6.00 -15.19 9.72
C ALA A 189 -5.29 -15.76 10.95
N LYS A 190 -5.93 -16.69 11.67
CA LYS A 190 -5.28 -17.39 12.80
C LYS A 190 -4.08 -18.21 12.33
N ARG A 191 -4.22 -18.98 11.24
CA ARG A 191 -3.13 -19.76 10.64
C ARG A 191 -1.94 -18.86 10.32
N ALA A 192 -2.15 -17.76 9.60
CA ALA A 192 -1.10 -16.82 9.22
C ALA A 192 -0.38 -16.22 10.44
N PHE A 193 -1.12 -15.86 11.50
CA PHE A 193 -0.52 -15.39 12.75
C PHE A 193 0.39 -16.46 13.39
N TYR A 194 -0.07 -17.70 13.48
CA TYR A 194 0.74 -18.78 14.05
C TYR A 194 1.94 -19.15 13.17
N SER A 195 1.80 -19.13 11.85
CA SER A 195 2.90 -19.26 10.89
C SER A 195 3.97 -18.19 11.11
N ALA A 196 3.56 -16.93 11.28
CA ALA A 196 4.49 -15.82 11.57
C ALA A 196 5.22 -16.01 12.90
N ARG A 197 4.50 -16.40 13.95
CA ARG A 197 5.10 -16.71 15.27
C ARG A 197 6.10 -17.85 15.19
N LYS A 198 5.74 -18.94 14.51
CA LYS A 198 6.60 -20.11 14.30
C LYS A 198 7.87 -19.76 13.53
N ALA A 199 7.78 -18.88 12.53
CA ALA A 199 8.94 -18.43 11.76
C ALA A 199 9.89 -17.51 12.54
N GLY A 200 9.41 -16.85 13.61
CA GLY A 200 10.24 -16.02 14.49
C GLY A 200 9.84 -14.56 14.57
N PHE A 201 8.69 -14.15 14.00
CA PHE A 201 8.21 -12.77 14.17
C PHE A 201 7.81 -12.51 15.63
N SER A 202 8.57 -11.64 16.30
CA SER A 202 8.26 -11.18 17.66
C SER A 202 7.26 -10.01 17.65
N ARG A 203 7.28 -9.16 16.61
CA ARG A 203 6.42 -7.99 16.44
C ARG A 203 5.41 -8.22 15.33
N ILE A 204 4.14 -8.44 15.70
CA ILE A 204 3.05 -8.68 14.76
C ILE A 204 1.92 -7.70 15.07
N ASN A 205 1.57 -6.88 14.09
CA ASN A 205 0.38 -6.04 14.08
C ASN A 205 -0.75 -6.77 13.35
N LEU A 206 -1.98 -6.65 13.85
CA LEU A 206 -3.19 -7.14 13.19
C LEU A 206 -4.09 -5.94 12.90
N ASP A 207 -4.35 -5.68 11.62
CA ASP A 207 -5.20 -4.57 11.22
C ASP A 207 -6.67 -4.97 11.39
N PHE A 208 -7.46 -4.10 12.02
CA PHE A 208 -8.91 -4.28 12.20
C PHE A 208 -9.65 -3.03 11.73
N ILE A 209 -10.82 -3.23 11.13
CA ILE A 209 -11.74 -2.17 10.75
C ILE A 209 -13.03 -2.35 11.56
N TYR A 210 -13.46 -1.28 12.22
CA TYR A 210 -14.69 -1.24 13.00
C TYR A 210 -15.73 -0.34 12.34
N ALA A 211 -16.94 -0.33 12.89
CA ALA A 211 -18.09 0.44 12.41
C ALA A 211 -18.62 -0.02 11.04
N PHE A 212 -18.57 -1.33 10.76
CA PHE A 212 -19.30 -1.89 9.62
C PHE A 212 -20.83 -1.72 9.85
N PRO A 213 -21.62 -1.33 8.84
CA PRO A 213 -23.08 -1.18 9.01
C PRO A 213 -23.74 -2.47 9.52
N GLY A 214 -24.40 -2.39 10.68
CA GLY A 214 -25.02 -3.54 11.34
C GLY A 214 -24.07 -4.38 12.21
N GLN A 215 -22.83 -3.94 12.43
CA GLN A 215 -21.92 -4.56 13.40
C GLN A 215 -22.42 -4.31 14.83
N ASP A 216 -22.69 -5.39 15.57
CA ASP A 216 -23.01 -5.31 16.99
C ASP A 216 -21.73 -4.98 17.79
N PRO A 217 -21.74 -3.96 18.67
CA PRO A 217 -20.63 -3.69 19.58
C PRO A 217 -20.44 -4.74 20.69
N LYS A 218 -21.36 -5.70 20.86
CA LYS A 218 -21.30 -6.76 21.87
C LYS A 218 -20.70 -8.07 21.35
#